data_AF-A0A9Q0NUB3-F1
#
_entry.id   AF-A0A9Q0NUB3-F1
#
_cell.length_a   1.000
_cell.length_b   1.000
_cell.length_c   1.000
_cell.angle_alpha   90.00
_cell.angle_beta   90.00
_cell.angle_gamma   90.00
#
_symmetry.space_group_name_H-M   'P 1'
#
loop_
_entity.id
_entity.type
_entity.pdbx_description
1 polymer ?
#
loop_
_entity_poly.entity_id
_entity_poly.type
_entity_poly.pdbx_seq_one_letter_code
_entity_poly.pdbx_strand_id
1 'polypeptide(L)'
;MKEYMGYVENLENGLVNSCGNNHVDAKDLAVDTVMLSLRTARGLDLRSFAEAFGGSLVHSLCKVYQPYIESGHVVCLDEERRAMTADEFNILFLNEDEIMKGLSYIRLSDPDGFLLSNELISLAFSVIDP
;
A
#
# COMPACT_ATOMS: atom_id res chain seq x y z
N MET A 1 -19.72 3.45 -32.31
CA MET A 1 -18.72 2.35 -32.40
C MET A 1 -17.43 2.75 -33.11
N LYS A 2 -17.46 3.49 -34.24
CA LYS A 2 -16.24 3.93 -34.95
C LYS A 2 -15.31 4.84 -34.13
N GLU A 3 -15.89 5.68 -33.27
CA GLU A 3 -15.13 6.58 -32.39
C GLU A 3 -14.31 5.83 -31.34
N TYR A 4 -14.81 4.69 -30.85
CA TYR A 4 -14.11 3.85 -29.88
C TYR A 4 -12.90 3.15 -30.52
N MET A 5 -13.04 2.64 -31.76
CA MET A 5 -11.93 2.05 -32.49
C MET A 5 -10.81 3.04 -32.75
N GLY A 6 -11.15 4.27 -33.16
CA GLY A 6 -10.15 5.33 -33.37
C GLY A 6 -9.45 5.73 -32.07
N TYR A 7 -10.14 5.70 -30.94
CA TYR A 7 -9.54 5.95 -29.63
C TYR A 7 -8.52 4.87 -29.23
N VAL A 8 -8.86 3.59 -29.44
CA VAL A 8 -7.96 2.46 -29.15
C VAL A 8 -6.73 2.49 -30.07
N GLU A 9 -6.92 2.75 -31.36
CA GLU A 9 -5.84 2.85 -32.34
C GLU A 9 -4.88 4.01 -32.01
N ASN A 10 -5.40 5.14 -31.51
CA ASN A 10 -4.56 6.26 -31.06
C ASN A 10 -3.79 5.95 -29.75
N LEU A 11 -4.35 5.09 -28.88
CA LEU A 11 -3.70 4.59 -27.65
C LEU A 11 -2.53 3.67 -27.99
N GLU A 12 -2.74 2.72 -28.90
CA GLU A 12 -1.71 1.77 -29.34
C GLU A 12 -0.55 2.49 -30.08
N ASN A 13 -0.87 3.56 -30.81
CA ASN A 13 0.12 4.37 -31.52
C ASN A 13 0.85 5.40 -30.62
N GLY A 14 0.58 5.41 -29.31
CA GLY A 14 1.17 6.39 -28.37
C GLY A 14 0.79 7.85 -28.67
N LEU A 15 -0.24 8.06 -29.49
CA LEU A 15 -0.68 9.38 -29.97
C LEU A 15 -1.69 10.02 -29.00
N VAL A 16 -2.26 9.23 -28.09
CA VAL A 16 -2.98 9.76 -26.93
C VAL A 16 -1.94 10.29 -25.95
N ASN A 17 -1.66 11.57 -26.09
CA ASN A 17 -0.99 12.34 -25.06
C ASN A 17 -1.93 12.31 -23.85
N SER A 18 -1.64 11.48 -22.84
CA SER A 18 -2.28 11.51 -21.52
C SER A 18 -1.91 12.78 -20.77
N CYS A 19 -1.87 13.93 -21.46
CA CYS A 19 -1.74 15.25 -20.89
C CYS A 19 -3.13 15.71 -20.47
N GLY A 20 -3.78 14.91 -19.63
CA GLY A 20 -4.58 15.49 -18.58
C GLY A 20 -3.58 16.21 -17.69
N ASN A 21 -3.78 17.50 -17.48
CA ASN A 21 -3.02 18.34 -16.58
C ASN A 21 -3.32 17.91 -15.12
N ASN A 22 -3.08 16.64 -14.81
CA ASN A 22 -3.32 16.01 -13.54
C ASN A 22 -2.08 16.32 -12.71
N HIS A 23 -2.16 17.37 -11.92
CA HIS A 23 -1.37 17.40 -10.70
C HIS A 23 -1.80 16.18 -9.90
N VAL A 24 -1.19 15.02 -10.16
CA VAL A 24 -1.45 13.79 -9.41
C VAL A 24 -1.11 14.14 -7.97
N ASP A 25 -2.13 14.24 -7.13
CA ASP A 25 -1.91 14.56 -5.74
C ASP A 25 -1.03 13.46 -5.14
N ALA A 26 -0.09 13.83 -4.27
CA ALA A 26 0.75 12.86 -3.59
C ALA A 26 -0.09 11.82 -2.84
N LYS A 27 -1.29 12.23 -2.40
CA LYS A 27 -2.30 11.36 -1.80
C LYS A 27 -2.88 10.34 -2.77
N ASP A 28 -3.26 10.74 -3.98
CA ASP A 28 -3.78 9.84 -5.01
C ASP A 28 -2.74 8.75 -5.34
N LEU A 29 -1.47 9.15 -5.47
CA LEU A 29 -0.38 8.22 -5.73
C LEU A 29 -0.12 7.27 -4.54
N ALA A 30 -0.24 7.75 -3.31
CA ALA A 30 -0.13 6.92 -2.11
C ALA A 30 -1.27 5.90 -2.03
N VAL A 31 -2.50 6.33 -2.30
CA VAL A 31 -3.70 5.48 -2.39
C VAL A 31 -3.48 4.38 -3.43
N ASP A 32 -3.06 4.73 -4.64
CA ASP A 32 -2.79 3.77 -5.72
C ASP A 32 -1.68 2.79 -5.33
N THR A 33 -0.62 3.29 -4.70
CA THR A 33 0.51 2.44 -4.27
C THR A 33 0.07 1.40 -3.25
N VAL A 34 -0.71 1.79 -2.23
CA VAL A 34 -1.25 0.85 -1.24
C VAL A 34 -2.25 -0.11 -1.89
N MET A 35 -3.16 0.42 -2.70
CA MET A 35 -4.20 -0.33 -3.40
C MET A 35 -3.60 -1.47 -4.23
N LEU A 36 -2.57 -1.18 -5.01
CA LEU A 36 -1.91 -2.16 -5.87
C LEU A 36 -1.07 -3.12 -5.03
N SER A 37 -0.27 -2.59 -4.10
CA SER A 37 0.69 -3.42 -3.35
C SER A 37 0.01 -4.48 -2.47
N LEU A 38 -1.09 -4.13 -1.79
CA LEU A 38 -1.82 -5.06 -0.93
C LEU A 38 -2.57 -6.15 -1.71
N ARG A 39 -2.85 -5.94 -3.00
CA ARG A 39 -3.39 -6.97 -3.90
C ARG A 39 -2.32 -7.92 -4.45
N THR A 40 -1.05 -7.62 -4.23
CA THR A 40 0.04 -8.51 -4.64
C THR A 40 0.55 -9.31 -3.45
N ALA A 41 0.95 -10.55 -3.70
CA ALA A 41 1.68 -11.35 -2.71
C ALA A 41 2.99 -10.70 -2.24
N ARG A 42 3.51 -9.72 -3.00
CA ARG A 42 4.75 -9.00 -2.66
C ARG A 42 4.58 -8.06 -1.47
N GLY A 43 3.38 -7.52 -1.26
CA GLY A 43 3.08 -6.52 -0.24
C GLY A 43 3.56 -5.11 -0.56
N LEU A 44 3.20 -4.20 0.32
CA LEU A 44 3.65 -2.82 0.38
C LEU A 44 5.08 -2.76 0.95
N ASP A 45 6.00 -2.17 0.19
CA ASP A 45 7.35 -1.85 0.67
C ASP A 45 7.32 -0.56 1.47
N LEU A 46 7.51 -0.67 2.79
CA LEU A 46 7.40 0.49 3.68
C LEU A 46 8.58 1.43 3.57
N ARG A 47 9.76 0.96 3.14
CA ARG A 47 10.94 1.82 2.98
C ARG A 47 10.75 2.75 1.81
N SER A 48 10.45 2.19 0.64
CA SER A 48 10.17 3.00 -0.55
C SER A 48 8.93 3.88 -0.36
N PHE A 49 7.91 3.40 0.37
CA PHE A 49 6.72 4.19 0.68
C PHE A 49 7.03 5.36 1.64
N ALA A 50 7.85 5.14 2.68
CA ALA A 50 8.28 6.20 3.59
C ALA A 50 9.15 7.25 2.88
N GLU A 51 10.03 6.84 1.97
CA GLU A 51 10.84 7.75 1.15
C GLU A 51 9.98 8.64 0.24
N ALA A 52 8.90 8.08 -0.32
CA ALA A 52 8.01 8.78 -1.25
C ALA A 52 6.95 9.66 -0.55
N PHE A 53 6.38 9.19 0.56
CA PHE A 53 5.19 9.79 1.20
C PHE A 53 5.38 10.19 2.66
N GLY A 54 6.55 9.88 3.25
CA GLY A 54 6.91 10.22 4.62
C GLY A 54 6.66 9.10 5.64
N GLY A 55 7.57 9.00 6.62
CA GLY A 55 7.48 8.00 7.69
C GLY A 55 6.27 8.15 8.63
N SER A 56 5.73 9.37 8.79
CA SER A 56 4.53 9.60 9.60
C SER A 56 3.29 8.89 9.03
N LEU A 57 3.22 8.77 7.70
CA LEU A 57 2.14 8.06 7.02
C LEU A 57 2.27 6.55 7.23
N VAL A 58 3.48 6.01 7.12
CA VAL A 58 3.78 4.61 7.45
C VAL A 58 3.40 4.29 8.89
N HIS A 59 3.78 5.15 9.85
CA HIS A 59 3.42 4.96 11.25
C HIS A 59 1.89 4.94 11.45
N SER A 60 1.17 5.86 10.80
CA SER A 60 -0.29 5.92 10.86
C SER A 60 -0.95 4.67 10.25
N LEU A 61 -0.42 4.15 9.14
CA LEU A 61 -0.87 2.89 8.53
C LEU A 61 -0.63 1.71 9.48
N CYS A 62 0.57 1.58 10.06
CA CYS A 62 0.90 0.55 11.02
C CYS A 62 -0.06 0.56 12.22
N LYS A 63 -0.39 1.76 12.72
CA LYS A 63 -1.35 1.94 13.82
C LYS A 63 -2.75 1.43 13.46
N VAL A 64 -3.25 1.74 12.27
CA VAL A 64 -4.57 1.29 11.82
C VAL A 64 -4.60 -0.22 11.56
N TYR A 65 -3.47 -0.80 11.11
CA TYR A 65 -3.37 -2.24 10.88
C TYR A 65 -3.06 -3.09 12.11
N GLN A 66 -2.64 -2.49 13.24
CA GLN A 66 -2.35 -3.22 14.48
C GLN A 66 -3.39 -4.31 14.85
N PRO A 67 -4.71 -4.03 14.95
CA PRO A 67 -5.70 -5.06 15.28
C PRO A 67 -5.80 -6.17 14.22
N TYR A 68 -5.46 -5.86 12.98
CA TYR A 68 -5.46 -6.82 11.86
C TYR A 68 -4.18 -7.64 11.79
N ILE A 69 -3.08 -7.13 12.35
CA ILE A 69 -1.85 -7.88 12.58
C ILE A 69 -2.07 -8.88 13.72
N GLU A 70 -2.67 -8.43 14.82
CA GLU A 70 -2.97 -9.28 15.99
C GLU A 70 -3.94 -10.42 15.65
N SER A 71 -4.92 -10.15 14.79
CA SER A 71 -5.87 -11.17 14.31
C SER A 71 -5.36 -12.00 13.13
N GLY A 72 -4.15 -11.72 12.64
CA GLY A 72 -3.50 -12.50 11.58
C GLY A 72 -4.07 -12.26 10.17
N HIS A 73 -4.74 -11.15 9.92
CA HIS A 73 -5.21 -10.73 8.59
C HIS A 73 -4.16 -9.94 7.81
N VAL A 74 -3.26 -9.28 8.52
CA VAL A 74 -2.13 -8.53 7.98
C VAL A 74 -0.84 -9.16 8.48
N VAL A 75 0.10 -9.39 7.56
CA VAL A 75 1.41 -9.96 7.84
C VAL A 75 2.47 -8.89 7.68
N CYS A 76 3.22 -8.66 8.75
CA CYS A 76 4.42 -7.85 8.79
C CYS A 76 5.63 -8.70 8.40
N LEU A 77 6.51 -8.17 7.54
CA LEU A 77 7.73 -8.86 7.12
C LEU A 77 8.97 -7.97 7.35
N ASP A 78 10.06 -8.60 7.77
CA ASP A 78 11.38 -7.97 7.86
C ASP A 78 12.09 -7.92 6.49
N GLU A 79 13.35 -7.45 6.48
CA GLU A 79 14.17 -7.34 5.26
C GLU A 79 14.38 -8.67 4.55
N GLU A 80 14.46 -9.77 5.30
CA GLU A 80 14.63 -11.13 4.78
C GLU A 80 13.30 -11.75 4.33
N ARG A 81 12.20 -10.98 4.36
CA ARG A 81 10.82 -11.43 4.12
C ARG A 81 10.34 -12.50 5.10
N ARG A 82 10.92 -12.57 6.30
CA ARG A 82 10.42 -13.42 7.38
C ARG A 82 9.21 -12.75 8.01
N ALA A 83 8.16 -13.56 8.24
CA ALA A 83 6.96 -13.09 8.92
C ALA A 83 7.26 -12.80 10.40
N MET A 84 6.84 -11.62 10.83
CA MET A 84 6.94 -11.17 12.21
C MET A 84 5.68 -11.58 12.98
N THR A 85 5.86 -11.94 14.23
CA THR A 85 4.77 -12.14 15.18
C THR A 85 4.17 -10.81 15.62
N ALA A 86 2.92 -10.83 16.11
CA ALA A 86 2.29 -9.64 16.66
C ALA A 86 3.07 -9.06 17.86
N ASP A 87 3.71 -9.91 18.66
CA ASP A 87 4.55 -9.49 19.78
C ASP A 87 5.82 -8.77 19.30
N GLU A 88 6.53 -9.32 18.30
CA GLU A 88 7.69 -8.65 17.69
C GLU A 88 7.28 -7.31 17.06
N PHE A 89 6.14 -7.25 16.39
CA PHE A 89 5.59 -5.99 15.86
C PHE A 89 5.29 -4.99 16.98
N ASN A 90 4.61 -5.40 18.04
CA ASN A 90 4.24 -4.53 19.15
C ASN A 90 5.47 -3.97 19.87
N ILE A 91 6.54 -4.77 20.02
CA ILE A 91 7.81 -4.29 20.59
C ILE A 91 8.43 -3.21 19.68
N LEU A 92 8.50 -3.44 18.37
CA LEU A 92 8.99 -2.44 17.42
C LEU A 92 8.09 -1.20 17.40
N PHE A 93 6.78 -1.37 17.51
CA PHE A 93 5.78 -0.31 17.42
C PHE A 93 5.90 0.72 18.56
N LEU A 94 6.49 0.33 19.71
CA LEU A 94 6.73 1.26 20.83
C LEU A 94 7.73 2.37 20.49
N ASN A 95 8.60 2.17 19.48
CA ASN A 95 9.62 3.11 19.06
C ASN A 95 9.51 3.40 17.56
N GLU A 96 9.08 4.61 17.18
CA GLU A 96 8.92 4.99 15.75
C GLU A 96 10.18 4.75 14.90
N ASP A 97 11.36 5.02 15.46
CA ASP A 97 12.66 4.79 14.81
C ASP A 97 12.98 3.31 14.58
N GLU A 98 12.44 2.41 15.41
CA GLU A 98 12.66 0.97 15.28
C GLU A 98 11.69 0.34 14.28
N ILE A 99 10.46 0.86 14.15
CA ILE A 99 9.53 0.46 13.09
C ILE A 99 10.19 0.65 11.73
N MET A 100 10.76 1.83 11.47
CA MET A 100 11.37 2.15 10.18
C MET A 100 12.61 1.29 9.87
N LYS A 101 13.24 0.69 10.88
CA LYS A 101 14.43 -0.16 10.73
C LYS A 101 14.10 -1.64 10.68
N GLY A 102 13.11 -2.09 11.44
CA GLY A 102 12.77 -3.50 11.59
C GLY A 102 11.68 -3.98 10.63
N LEU A 103 10.75 -3.10 10.25
CA LEU A 103 9.61 -3.44 9.42
C LEU A 103 9.85 -3.00 7.97
N SER A 104 9.92 -3.97 7.05
CA SER A 104 10.22 -3.70 5.64
C SER A 104 8.99 -3.82 4.75
N TYR A 105 8.11 -4.79 5.00
CA TYR A 105 6.93 -5.00 4.18
C TYR A 105 5.68 -5.28 5.00
N ILE A 106 4.54 -4.88 4.45
CA ILE A 106 3.21 -5.30 4.93
C ILE A 106 2.46 -5.94 3.78
N ARG A 107 1.85 -7.10 4.00
CA ARG A 107 0.95 -7.73 3.05
C ARG A 107 -0.28 -8.31 3.72
N LEU A 108 -1.31 -8.58 2.95
CA LEU A 108 -2.44 -9.36 3.42
C LEU A 108 -2.04 -10.83 3.59
N SER A 109 -2.59 -11.49 4.61
CA SER A 109 -2.37 -12.91 4.87
C SER A 109 -2.87 -13.77 3.72
N ASP A 110 -3.99 -13.37 3.14
CA ASP A 110 -4.56 -13.95 1.94
C ASP A 110 -4.41 -12.94 0.78
N PRO A 111 -3.28 -12.96 0.04
CA PRO A 111 -3.03 -12.01 -1.04
C PRO A 111 -3.94 -12.23 -2.25
N ASP A 112 -4.43 -13.46 -2.45
CA ASP A 112 -5.49 -13.79 -3.41
C ASP A 112 -6.90 -13.56 -2.81
N GLY A 113 -6.93 -13.18 -1.52
CA GLY A 113 -8.04 -13.21 -0.61
C GLY A 113 -9.00 -12.05 -0.70
N PHE A 114 -10.07 -12.31 -1.43
CA PHE A 114 -11.18 -11.41 -1.69
C PHE A 114 -11.98 -10.98 -0.44
N LEU A 115 -11.82 -11.68 0.69
CA LEU A 115 -12.75 -11.58 1.83
C LEU A 115 -12.62 -10.27 2.65
N LEU A 116 -11.41 -9.75 2.83
CA LEU A 116 -11.15 -8.57 3.68
C LEU A 116 -10.23 -7.53 3.03
N SER A 117 -9.73 -7.79 1.82
CA SER A 117 -8.81 -6.89 1.12
C SER A 117 -9.40 -5.48 0.95
N ASN A 118 -10.66 -5.39 0.53
CA ASN A 118 -11.29 -4.10 0.26
C ASN A 118 -11.52 -3.28 1.54
N GLU A 119 -11.80 -3.93 2.66
CA GLU A 119 -11.95 -3.25 3.96
C GLU A 119 -10.61 -2.71 4.45
N LEU A 120 -9.56 -3.54 4.42
CA LEU A 120 -8.21 -3.14 4.82
C LEU A 120 -7.63 -2.05 3.92
N ILE A 121 -7.92 -2.09 2.62
CA ILE A 121 -7.54 -1.03 1.69
C ILE A 121 -8.32 0.26 1.99
N SER A 122 -9.62 0.17 2.26
CA SER A 122 -10.44 1.35 2.60
C SER A 122 -9.96 2.01 3.90
N LEU A 123 -9.49 1.22 4.87
CA LEU A 123 -8.87 1.72 6.09
C LEU A 123 -7.59 2.51 5.80
N ALA A 124 -6.72 2.04 4.91
CA ALA A 124 -5.55 2.82 4.49
C ALA A 124 -5.95 4.13 3.83
N PHE A 125 -7.02 4.16 3.04
CA PHE A 125 -7.48 5.39 2.39
C PHE A 125 -7.91 6.42 3.42
N SER A 126 -8.62 6.01 4.48
CA SER A 126 -9.00 6.90 5.59
C SER A 126 -7.81 7.51 6.35
N VAL A 127 -6.61 6.93 6.20
CA VAL A 127 -5.37 7.45 6.78
C VAL A 127 -4.67 8.42 5.82
N ILE A 128 -4.67 8.11 4.52
CA ILE A 128 -3.96 8.87 3.49
C ILE A 128 -4.74 10.13 3.09
N ASP A 129 -6.06 9.99 2.97
CA ASP A 129 -6.99 11.08 2.66
C ASP A 129 -8.23 11.00 3.58
N PRO A 130 -8.11 11.50 4.82
CA PRO A 130 -9.18 11.47 5.82
C PRO A 130 -10.40 12.36 5.50
#